data_AF-A0A922LME3-F1
#
_entry.id   AF-A0A922LME3-F1
#
_cell.length_a   1.000
_cell.length_b   1.000
_cell.length_c   1.000
_cell.angle_alpha   90.00
_cell.angle_beta   90.00
_cell.angle_gamma   90.00
#
_symmetry.space_group_name_H-M   'P 1'
#
loop_
_entity.id
_entity.type
_entity.pdbx_description
1 polymer ?
#
loop_
_entity_poly.entity_id
_entity_poly.type
_entity_poly.pdbx_seq_one_letter_code
_entity_poly.pdbx_strand_id
1 'polypeptide(L)'
;MNLYQLMFQVKTFLNYGHRTIFRPMNFSKCHASKCAVITDMNRWREADALILTEDKVPNGIRPPEQLWFSLIEESPVHIAMAGTLENEINYTISFRLDSTIYSPYGSYEPYMKHHGPETRYPLPSRNFATGKSKKLHGL
;
A
#
# COMPACT_ATOMS: atom_id res chain seq x y z
N MET A 1 26.83 -21.97 19.42
CA MET A 1 25.95 -20.83 19.08
C MET A 1 24.51 -21.30 19.18
N ASN A 2 23.72 -20.67 20.05
CA ASN A 2 22.38 -21.14 20.39
C ASN A 2 21.35 -20.59 19.37
N LEU A 3 20.62 -21.47 18.69
CA LEU A 3 19.66 -21.16 17.61
C LEU A 3 18.36 -20.48 18.09
N TYR A 4 18.19 -20.28 19.39
CA TYR A 4 16.94 -19.80 20.01
C TYR A 4 16.84 -18.27 20.19
N GLN A 5 17.74 -17.51 19.55
CA GLN A 5 17.70 -16.04 19.59
C GLN A 5 17.57 -15.41 18.20
N LEU A 6 16.80 -16.04 17.31
CA LEU A 6 16.05 -15.32 16.29
C LEU A 6 14.93 -14.55 17.00
N MET A 7 15.33 -13.51 17.74
CA MET A 7 14.41 -12.49 18.23
C MET A 7 13.65 -12.00 17.00
N PHE A 8 12.32 -12.11 17.00
CA PHE A 8 11.47 -11.39 16.06
C PHE A 8 11.79 -9.89 16.19
N GLN A 9 12.78 -9.41 15.44
CA GLN A 9 13.11 -7.99 15.42
C GLN A 9 11.89 -7.23 14.92
N VAL A 10 11.53 -6.18 15.64
CA VAL A 10 10.44 -5.32 15.23
C VAL A 10 10.86 -4.62 13.94
N LYS A 11 10.11 -4.83 12.86
CA LYS A 11 10.37 -4.14 11.58
C LYS A 11 9.67 -2.80 11.55
N THR A 12 10.44 -1.75 11.27
CA THR A 12 9.96 -0.36 11.30
C THR A 12 9.72 0.12 9.88
N PHE A 13 8.48 0.49 9.61
CA PHE A 13 8.06 1.15 8.38
C PHE A 13 7.90 2.64 8.66
N LEU A 14 8.37 3.49 7.76
CA LEU A 14 8.18 4.93 7.85
C LEU A 14 7.29 5.42 6.72
N ASN A 15 6.23 6.15 7.06
CA ASN A 15 5.48 6.92 6.06
C ASN A 15 6.29 8.17 5.69
N TYR A 16 6.77 8.24 4.46
CA TYR A 16 7.57 9.35 3.96
C TYR A 16 6.73 10.19 2.98
N GLY A 17 6.15 11.26 3.51
CA GLY A 17 5.27 12.18 2.80
C GLY A 17 4.15 12.68 3.69
N HIS A 18 3.35 13.63 3.20
CA HIS A 18 2.25 14.23 3.95
C HIS A 18 0.94 13.47 3.81
N ARG A 19 0.83 12.58 2.81
CA ARG A 19 -0.39 11.79 2.63
C ARG A 19 -0.47 10.74 3.73
N THR A 20 -1.62 10.71 4.39
CA THR A 20 -1.90 9.67 5.38
C THR A 20 -2.21 8.37 4.66
N ILE A 21 -1.53 7.30 5.04
CA ILE A 21 -1.87 5.96 4.56
C ILE A 21 -3.10 5.50 5.35
N PHE A 22 -4.25 5.39 4.71
CA PHE A 22 -5.52 5.01 5.34
C PHE A 22 -5.64 3.51 5.65
N ARG A 23 -4.52 2.77 5.67
CA ARG A 23 -4.51 1.34 5.97
C ARG A 23 -4.30 1.11 7.47
N PRO A 24 -4.89 0.05 8.04
CA PRO A 24 -4.64 -0.30 9.43
C PRO A 24 -3.15 -0.54 9.68
N MET A 25 -2.51 0.37 10.41
CA MET A 25 -1.11 0.27 10.84
C MET A 25 -0.95 -0.56 12.12
N ASN A 26 -2.04 -1.17 12.59
CA ASN A 26 -2.03 -2.03 13.75
C ASN A 26 -1.70 -3.47 13.33
N PHE A 27 -0.44 -3.85 13.54
CA PHE A 27 0.08 -5.17 13.20
C PHE A 27 -0.04 -6.20 14.33
N SER A 28 -0.81 -5.92 15.39
CA SER A 28 -0.97 -6.86 16.51
C SER A 28 -1.57 -8.22 16.11
N LYS A 29 -2.23 -8.31 14.95
CA LYS A 29 -2.75 -9.56 14.36
C LYS A 29 -1.89 -10.11 13.21
N CYS A 30 -0.73 -9.50 12.93
CA CYS A 30 0.16 -9.94 11.87
C CYS A 30 0.95 -11.18 12.33
N HIS A 31 0.82 -12.29 11.60
CA HIS A 31 1.52 -13.54 11.92
C HIS A 31 3.00 -13.54 11.51
N ALA A 32 3.42 -12.65 10.61
CA ALA A 32 4.76 -12.66 10.03
C ALA A 32 5.84 -12.03 10.92
N SER A 33 5.52 -10.91 11.60
CA SER A 33 6.46 -10.21 12.50
C SER A 33 5.76 -9.14 13.33
N LYS A 34 6.42 -8.70 14.41
CA LYS A 34 6.08 -7.45 15.08
C LYS A 34 6.50 -6.29 14.15
N CYS A 35 5.57 -5.50 13.66
CA CYS A 35 5.87 -4.31 12.85
C CYS A 35 5.45 -3.05 13.61
N ALA A 36 6.14 -1.95 13.35
CA ALA A 36 5.79 -0.62 13.83
C ALA A 36 5.78 0.36 12.66
N VAL A 37 4.85 1.32 12.68
CA VAL A 37 4.89 2.46 11.75
C VAL A 37 5.31 3.71 12.50
N ILE A 38 6.25 4.44 11.92
CA ILE A 38 6.63 5.78 12.36
C ILE A 38 6.29 6.80 11.27
N THR A 39 6.03 8.04 11.68
CA THR A 39 5.63 9.13 10.77
C THR A 39 6.57 10.33 10.80
N ASP A 40 7.56 10.33 11.71
CA ASP A 40 8.59 11.36 11.75
C ASP A 40 9.61 11.12 10.62
N MET A 41 9.48 11.88 9.53
CA MET A 41 10.33 11.77 8.35
C MET A 41 11.83 11.98 8.63
N ASN A 42 12.20 12.63 9.73
CA ASN A 42 13.61 12.82 10.10
C ASN A 42 14.29 11.51 10.51
N ARG A 43 13.50 10.52 10.93
CA ARG A 43 13.97 9.20 11.38
C ARG A 43 14.08 8.18 10.24
N TRP A 44 14.06 8.63 8.99
CA TRP A 44 14.09 7.76 7.82
C TRP A 44 15.26 6.79 7.82
N ARG A 45 16.43 7.14 8.38
CA ARG A 45 17.59 6.25 8.46
C ARG A 45 17.43 5.07 9.43
N GLU A 46 16.53 5.19 10.40
CA GLU A 46 16.26 4.14 11.41
C GLU A 46 15.25 3.10 10.90
N ALA A 47 14.50 3.43 9.86
CA ALA A 47 13.46 2.55 9.33
C ALA A 47 14.06 1.42 8.48
N ASP A 48 13.51 0.22 8.61
CA ASP A 48 13.81 -0.90 7.70
C ASP A 48 13.23 -0.65 6.31
N ALA A 49 12.10 0.07 6.24
CA ALA A 49 11.43 0.39 4.99
C ALA A 49 10.76 1.77 5.01
N LEU A 50 10.80 2.45 3.86
CA LEU A 50 10.06 3.68 3.61
C LEU A 50 8.87 3.38 2.71
N ILE A 51 7.72 3.98 3.01
CA ILE A 51 6.58 4.06 2.12
C ILE A 51 6.49 5.51 1.66
N LEU A 52 6.95 5.76 0.43
CA LEU A 52 6.88 7.07 -0.20
C LEU A 52 5.45 7.28 -0.72
N THR A 53 4.82 8.36 -0.29
CA THR A 53 3.47 8.72 -0.76
C THR A 53 3.46 9.93 -1.72
N GLU A 54 4.64 10.47 -1.99
CA GLU A 54 4.89 11.62 -2.86
C GLU A 54 6.13 11.34 -3.72
N ASP A 55 6.40 12.19 -4.70
CA ASP A 55 7.59 12.19 -5.56
C ASP A 55 8.85 12.75 -4.87
N LYS A 56 8.96 12.54 -3.55
CA LYS A 56 10.05 13.04 -2.73
C LYS A 56 10.74 11.91 -2.00
N VAL A 57 12.06 11.96 -2.00
CA VAL A 57 12.94 11.04 -1.29
C VAL A 57 13.73 11.78 -0.22
N PRO A 58 14.22 11.10 0.82
CA PRO A 58 15.17 11.69 1.75
C PRO A 58 16.43 12.18 1.05
N ASN A 59 16.93 13.34 1.46
CA ASN A 59 18.22 13.82 1.00
C ASN A 59 19.35 13.07 1.72
N GLY A 60 20.08 12.23 1.00
CA GLY A 60 21.27 11.53 1.47
C GLY A 60 21.38 10.10 0.98
N ILE A 61 22.47 9.44 1.36
CA ILE A 61 22.73 8.05 0.96
C ILE A 61 21.78 7.11 1.71
N ARG A 62 21.02 6.33 0.93
CA ARG A 62 20.14 5.27 1.41
C ARG A 62 20.94 4.14 2.08
N PRO A 63 20.57 3.70 3.29
CA PRO A 63 21.17 2.51 3.90
C PRO A 63 21.01 1.28 3.00
N PRO A 64 22.05 0.43 2.80
CA PRO A 64 22.02 -0.66 1.82
C PRO A 64 20.85 -1.64 1.97
N GLU A 65 20.45 -1.94 3.21
CA GLU A 65 19.40 -2.90 3.54
C GLU A 65 17.99 -2.28 3.65
N GLN A 66 17.89 -0.95 3.57
CA GLN A 66 16.62 -0.26 3.71
C GLN A 66 15.83 -0.40 2.42
N LEU A 67 14.53 -0.72 2.48
CA LEU A 67 13.66 -0.91 1.31
C LEU A 67 12.77 0.31 1.06
N TRP A 68 12.59 0.73 -0.19
CA TRP A 68 11.71 1.84 -0.55
C TRP A 68 10.53 1.35 -1.37
N PHE A 69 9.33 1.65 -0.87
CA PHE A 69 8.05 1.36 -1.48
C PHE A 69 7.43 2.65 -1.99
N SER A 70 6.87 2.62 -3.19
CA SER A 70 6.07 3.72 -3.73
C SER A 70 4.59 3.40 -3.56
N LEU A 71 3.83 4.23 -2.84
CA LEU A 71 2.38 4.10 -2.70
C LEU A 71 1.68 5.12 -3.59
N ILE A 72 0.98 4.60 -4.60
CA ILE A 72 0.30 5.40 -5.62
C ILE A 72 -1.15 4.93 -5.74
N GLU A 73 -2.04 5.67 -5.12
CA GLU A 73 -3.49 5.44 -5.14
C GLU A 73 -4.24 6.61 -5.79
N GLU A 74 -3.59 7.35 -6.68
CA GLU A 74 -4.21 8.45 -7.44
C GLU A 74 -4.28 8.11 -8.95
N SER A 75 -5.09 8.84 -9.72
CA SER A 75 -5.10 8.67 -11.18
C SER A 75 -3.76 9.10 -11.80
N PRO A 76 -3.22 8.40 -12.82
CA PRO A 76 -1.92 8.70 -13.44
C PRO A 76 -1.75 10.15 -13.90
N VAL A 77 -2.84 10.82 -14.27
CA VAL A 77 -2.85 12.23 -14.69
C VAL A 77 -2.44 13.19 -13.57
N HIS A 78 -2.55 12.76 -12.31
CA HIS A 78 -2.24 13.55 -11.12
C HIS A 78 -0.99 13.09 -10.39
N ILE A 79 -0.21 12.17 -10.98
CA ILE A 79 0.95 11.57 -10.32
C ILE A 79 2.23 12.05 -10.99
N ALA A 80 2.94 12.95 -10.32
CA ALA A 80 4.27 13.43 -10.71
C ALA A 80 5.41 12.40 -10.50
N MET A 81 5.11 11.18 -10.05
CA MET A 81 6.12 10.18 -9.65
C MET A 81 6.73 9.39 -10.80
N ALA A 82 6.18 9.47 -12.03
CA ALA A 82 6.54 8.55 -13.11
C ALA A 82 7.94 8.76 -13.73
N GLY A 83 8.68 9.82 -13.35
CA GLY A 83 10.02 10.09 -13.91
C GLY A 83 11.14 10.40 -12.90
N THR A 84 10.82 10.65 -11.63
CA THR A 84 11.80 11.14 -10.64
C THR A 84 12.32 10.08 -9.67
N LEU A 85 11.66 8.92 -9.59
CA LEU A 85 11.98 7.84 -8.66
C LEU A 85 12.59 6.61 -9.35
N GLU A 86 12.93 6.72 -10.63
CA GLU A 86 13.49 5.62 -11.42
C GLU A 86 14.81 5.16 -10.78
N ASN A 87 14.93 3.86 -10.50
CA ASN A 87 16.04 3.20 -9.80
C ASN A 87 16.14 3.41 -8.27
N GLU A 88 15.30 4.26 -7.66
CA GLU A 88 15.30 4.47 -6.21
C GLU A 88 14.33 3.53 -5.46
N ILE A 89 13.32 3.00 -6.16
CA ILE A 89 12.23 2.21 -5.57
C ILE A 89 12.44 0.72 -5.81
N ASN A 90 12.19 -0.09 -4.78
CA ASN A 90 12.21 -1.55 -4.92
C ASN A 90 10.86 -2.11 -5.32
N TYR A 91 9.79 -1.56 -4.75
CA TYR A 91 8.44 -2.11 -4.87
C TYR A 91 7.39 -1.02 -5.06
N THR A 92 6.39 -1.31 -5.87
CA THR A 92 5.24 -0.41 -6.09
C THR A 92 3.98 -0.98 -5.44
N ILE A 93 3.21 -0.10 -4.80
CA ILE A 93 1.90 -0.38 -4.20
C ILE A 93 0.87 0.49 -4.93
N SER A 94 0.03 -0.13 -5.76
CA SER A 94 -0.95 0.62 -6.58
C SER A 94 -2.13 -0.24 -7.01
N PHE A 95 -3.20 0.38 -7.50
CA PHE A 95 -4.33 -0.31 -8.15
C PHE A 95 -4.00 -0.82 -9.54
N ARG A 96 -2.83 -0.47 -10.10
CA ARG A 96 -2.41 -1.01 -11.39
C ARG A 96 -2.01 -2.48 -11.25
N LEU A 97 -2.37 -3.27 -12.26
CA LEU A 97 -2.09 -4.71 -12.29
C LEU A 97 -0.59 -5.03 -12.48
N ASP A 98 0.19 -4.06 -12.96
CA ASP A 98 1.64 -4.15 -13.12
C ASP A 98 2.42 -3.72 -11.86
N SER A 99 1.73 -3.43 -10.75
CA SER A 99 2.40 -3.11 -9.48
C SER A 99 2.93 -4.35 -8.77
N THR A 100 3.98 -4.21 -7.96
CA THR A 100 4.51 -5.32 -7.15
C THR A 100 3.48 -5.80 -6.12
N ILE A 101 2.81 -4.85 -5.47
CA ILE A 101 1.78 -5.08 -4.47
C ILE A 101 0.49 -4.42 -4.94
N TYR A 102 -0.42 -5.25 -5.42
CA TYR A 102 -1.73 -4.79 -5.85
C TYR A 102 -2.55 -4.24 -4.66
N SER A 103 -2.96 -2.97 -4.77
CA SER A 103 -3.84 -2.26 -3.83
C SER A 103 -5.08 -1.75 -4.55
N PRO A 104 -6.21 -2.46 -4.51
CA PRO A 104 -7.40 -2.01 -5.20
C PRO A 104 -7.94 -0.71 -4.60
N TYR A 105 -8.44 0.18 -5.46
CA TYR A 105 -9.11 1.41 -5.05
C TYR A 105 -10.42 1.05 -4.33
N GLY A 106 -10.58 1.50 -3.08
CA GLY A 106 -11.80 1.28 -2.29
C GLY A 106 -12.15 -0.19 -2.13
N SER A 107 -11.62 -0.86 -1.11
CA SER A 107 -12.17 -2.16 -0.71
C SER A 107 -13.62 -1.95 -0.28
N TYR A 108 -14.54 -2.70 -0.89
CA TYR A 108 -15.94 -2.70 -0.49
C TYR A 108 -16.04 -3.12 0.99
N GLU A 109 -16.31 -2.18 1.87
CA GLU A 109 -16.70 -2.49 3.25
C GLU A 109 -18.22 -2.66 3.28
N PRO A 110 -18.72 -3.88 3.54
CA PRO A 110 -20.14 -4.11 3.68
C PRO A 110 -20.68 -3.30 4.86
N TYR A 111 -21.80 -2.59 4.67
CA TYR A 111 -22.45 -1.84 5.75
C TYR A 111 -22.73 -2.68 7.00
N MET A 112 -23.03 -3.98 6.82
CA MET A 112 -23.09 -4.95 7.91
C MET A 112 -21.84 -5.82 7.89
N LYS A 113 -21.03 -5.77 8.97
CA LYS A 113 -19.73 -6.47 9.06
C LYS A 113 -19.77 -7.99 8.84
N HIS A 114 -20.93 -8.63 8.90
CA HIS A 114 -21.12 -10.06 8.65
C HIS A 114 -21.47 -10.39 7.21
N HIS A 115 -21.67 -9.38 6.37
CA HIS A 115 -21.89 -9.56 4.94
C HIS A 115 -20.56 -9.88 4.25
N GLY A 116 -20.15 -11.13 4.30
CA GLY A 116 -19.00 -11.63 3.56
C GLY A 116 -19.26 -11.68 2.04
N PRO A 117 -18.28 -12.10 1.22
CA PRO A 117 -18.48 -12.29 -0.22
C PRO A 117 -19.64 -13.26 -0.56
N GLU A 118 -20.01 -14.11 0.39
CA GLU A 118 -21.14 -15.05 0.30
C GLU A 118 -22.52 -14.38 0.43
N THR A 119 -22.61 -13.20 1.07
CA THR A 119 -23.87 -12.47 1.16
C THR A 119 -24.07 -11.66 -0.10
N ARG A 120 -24.72 -12.24 -1.09
CA ARG A 120 -25.21 -11.48 -2.25
C ARG A 120 -26.21 -10.46 -1.76
N TYR A 121 -25.91 -9.18 -1.96
CA TYR A 121 -26.93 -8.14 -1.82
C TYR A 121 -28.11 -8.49 -2.73
N PRO A 122 -29.37 -8.28 -2.27
CA PRO A 122 -30.50 -8.37 -3.18
C PRO A 122 -30.21 -7.46 -4.37
N LEU A 123 -30.23 -8.05 -5.57
CA LEU A 123 -30.01 -7.30 -6.79
C LEU A 123 -31.02 -6.15 -6.81
N PRO A 124 -30.60 -4.93 -7.18
CA PRO A 124 -31.55 -3.84 -7.33
C PRO A 124 -32.64 -4.26 -8.33
N SER A 125 -33.89 -3.91 -8.02
CA SER A 125 -35.05 -4.21 -8.89
C SER A 125 -34.87 -3.66 -10.31
N ARG A 126 -34.05 -2.62 -10.45
CA ARG A 126 -33.66 -2.03 -11.72
C ARG A 126 -32.36 -2.64 -12.22
N ASN A 127 -32.42 -3.27 -13.39
CA ASN A 127 -31.22 -3.66 -14.12
C ASN A 127 -30.58 -2.43 -14.79
N PHE A 128 -29.50 -1.92 -14.19
CA PHE A 128 -28.75 -0.76 -14.70
C PHE A 128 -27.87 -1.07 -15.92
N ALA A 129 -27.74 -2.35 -16.28
CA ALA A 129 -27.04 -2.82 -17.47
C ALA A 129 -27.97 -3.01 -18.68
N THR A 130 -29.30 -2.91 -18.51
CA THR A 130 -30.25 -2.97 -19.61
C THR A 130 -29.95 -1.85 -20.63
N GLY A 131 -29.69 -2.24 -21.88
CA GLY A 131 -29.37 -1.30 -22.97
C GLY A 131 -27.93 -0.79 -23.01
N LYS A 132 -27.07 -1.18 -22.07
CA LYS A 132 -25.63 -0.88 -22.12
C LYS A 132 -24.89 -2.01 -22.80
N SER A 133 -24.05 -1.69 -23.80
CA SER A 133 -23.12 -2.67 -24.35
C SER A 133 -22.04 -2.98 -23.30
N LYS A 134 -21.67 -4.25 -23.18
CA LYS A 134 -20.52 -4.68 -22.36
C LYS A 134 -19.21 -4.19 -22.99
N LYS A 135 -18.96 -2.88 -23.01
CA LYS A 135 -17.61 -2.38 -23.24
C LYS A 135 -16.81 -2.63 -21.97
N LEU A 136 -16.15 -3.78 -21.92
CA LEU A 136 -14.92 -3.88 -21.15
C LEU A 136 -13.94 -2.93 -21.83
N HIS A 137 -13.53 -1.87 -21.14
CA HIS A 137 -12.35 -1.13 -21.55
C HIS A 137 -11.18 -2.07 -21.22
N GLY A 138 -10.72 -2.81 -22.23
CA GLY A 138 -9.50 -3.60 -22.11
C GLY A 138 -8.36 -2.66 -21.75
N LEU A 139 -7.71 -2.97 -20.64
CA LEU A 139 -6.40 -2.42 -20.28
C LEU A 139 -5.34 -3.20 -21.03
#